data_AF-A0A923B5Y2-F1
#
_entry.id   AF-A0A923B5Y2-F1
#
_cell.length_a   1.000
_cell.length_b   1.000
_cell.length_c   1.000
_cell.angle_alpha   90.00
_cell.angle_beta   90.00
_cell.angle_gamma   90.00
#
_symmetry.space_group_name_H-M   'P 1'
#
loop_
_entity.id
_entity.type
_entity.pdbx_description
1 polymer ?
#
loop_
_entity_poly.entity_id
_entity_poly.type
_entity_poly.pdbx_seq_one_letter_code
_entity_poly.pdbx_strand_id
1 'polypeptide(L)'
;MAILVGCSFPSEISWAAETPSFPADQIEFFEKKIRPVLVENCLECHGAGQQKAGLRLDTRGGVLAGGESGTSAVARKPGDSLLIEAIRYEADGYQMPPKGKLSEVAIADLTKWVELGMPWPAGDVPAEGGKTEAAFDFKARAKHWSFQPIVRSETPAVKDATWAKTPIDPFILSKLEAAELPHASEAAPLARLRRLAIDVTGLPPTATEIAEFQADVRPDAWKHWVDRYLNSPQYGERFARHWMDLTRYAETHGHEFDYEIPQTWPYRDYLIRSFNS
;
A
#
# COMPACT_ATOMS: atom_id res chain seq x y z
N MET A 1 65.91 6.22 3.95
CA MET A 1 65.18 6.98 4.97
C MET A 1 63.70 6.90 4.63
N ALA A 2 63.02 5.85 5.09
CA ALA A 2 61.60 5.61 4.85
C ALA A 2 60.94 5.57 6.22
N ILE A 3 60.07 6.54 6.50
CA ILE A 3 59.36 6.69 7.77
C ILE A 3 58.05 5.94 7.64
N LEU A 4 57.92 4.80 8.34
CA LEU A 4 56.66 4.10 8.55
C LEU A 4 55.91 4.81 9.69
N VAL A 5 54.81 5.49 9.36
CA VAL A 5 53.89 6.06 10.35
C VAL A 5 52.85 4.99 10.67
N GLY A 6 52.92 4.42 11.88
CA GLY A 6 51.92 3.53 12.42
C GLY A 6 50.77 4.32 13.04
N CYS A 7 49.55 4.13 12.53
CA CYS A 7 48.33 4.63 13.17
C CYS A 7 47.86 3.60 14.20
N SER A 8 48.08 3.89 15.49
CA SER A 8 47.37 3.22 16.59
C SER A 8 45.98 3.82 16.73
N PHE A 9 44.94 2.99 16.57
CA PHE A 9 43.57 3.37 16.91
C PHE A 9 43.34 3.14 18.41
N PRO A 10 42.85 4.14 19.17
CA PRO A 10 42.47 3.94 20.57
C PRO A 10 41.24 3.01 20.65
N SER A 11 41.26 2.09 21.61
CA SER A 11 40.11 1.25 21.93
C SER A 11 38.99 2.10 22.51
N GLU A 12 37.82 2.09 21.88
CA GLU A 12 36.64 2.73 22.44
C GLU A 12 36.14 1.93 23.65
N ILE A 13 36.11 2.59 24.81
CA ILE A 13 35.47 2.10 26.02
C ILE A 13 33.96 2.24 25.80
N SER A 14 33.27 1.13 25.59
CA SER A 14 31.81 1.08 25.59
C SER A 14 31.29 1.27 27.02
N TRP A 15 30.69 2.43 27.30
CA TRP A 15 29.80 2.59 28.45
C TRP A 15 28.46 1.94 28.12
N ALA A 16 28.21 0.75 28.67
CA ALA A 16 26.86 0.22 28.73
C ALA A 16 26.02 1.15 29.63
N ALA A 17 25.02 1.82 29.06
CA ALA A 17 24.06 2.59 29.84
C ALA A 17 23.27 1.62 30.74
N GLU A 18 23.49 1.73 32.04
CA GLU A 18 22.81 0.91 33.05
C GLU A 18 21.31 1.18 32.97
N THR A 19 20.52 0.14 32.65
CA THR A 19 19.06 0.29 32.56
C THR A 19 18.53 0.56 33.97
N PRO A 20 17.80 1.66 34.22
CA PRO A 20 17.32 1.98 35.55
C PRO A 20 16.41 0.85 36.05
N SER A 21 16.80 0.19 37.14
CA SER A 21 15.98 -0.79 37.82
C SER A 21 14.95 -0.08 38.70
N PHE A 22 13.67 -0.35 38.46
CA PHE A 22 12.57 0.23 39.25
C PHE A 22 12.15 -0.71 40.39
N PRO A 23 11.66 -0.16 41.53
CA PRO A 23 11.05 -0.95 42.59
C PRO A 23 9.87 -1.82 42.11
N ALA A 24 9.69 -3.00 42.71
CA ALA A 24 8.68 -3.97 42.28
C ALA A 24 7.24 -3.44 42.36
N ASP A 25 6.92 -2.62 43.37
CA ASP A 25 5.64 -1.95 43.54
C ASP A 25 5.34 -0.96 42.39
N GLN A 26 6.37 -0.28 41.88
CA GLN A 26 6.23 0.63 40.75
C GLN A 26 6.02 -0.11 39.42
N ILE A 27 6.64 -1.28 39.27
CA ILE A 27 6.37 -2.17 38.13
C ILE A 27 4.95 -2.74 38.21
N GLU A 28 4.50 -3.16 39.39
CA GLU A 28 3.12 -3.62 39.59
C GLU A 28 2.10 -2.51 39.28
N PHE A 29 2.38 -1.27 39.70
CA PHE A 29 1.58 -0.11 39.34
C PHE A 29 1.51 0.06 37.81
N PHE A 30 2.64 -0.03 37.11
CA PHE A 30 2.66 0.04 35.65
C PHE A 30 1.79 -1.04 35.01
N GLU A 31 1.96 -2.30 35.42
CA GLU A 31 1.20 -3.44 34.87
C GLU A 31 -0.31 -3.33 35.10
N LYS A 32 -0.71 -2.89 36.30
CA LYS A 32 -2.13 -2.85 36.69
C LYS A 32 -2.87 -1.59 36.25
N LYS A 33 -2.17 -0.46 36.14
CA LYS A 33 -2.79 0.86 35.95
C LYS A 33 -2.43 1.52 34.62
N ILE A 34 -1.21 1.33 34.14
CA ILE A 34 -0.69 2.09 32.99
C ILE A 34 -0.78 1.28 31.70
N ARG A 35 -0.30 0.03 31.72
CA ARG A 35 -0.30 -0.84 30.53
C ARG A 35 -1.69 -1.01 29.91
N PRO A 36 -2.78 -1.24 30.67
CA PRO A 36 -4.12 -1.37 30.09
C PRO A 36 -4.55 -0.09 29.35
N VAL A 37 -4.28 1.08 29.94
CA VAL A 37 -4.62 2.38 29.33
C VAL A 37 -3.85 2.60 28.03
N LEU A 38 -2.54 2.32 28.02
CA LEU A 38 -1.72 2.44 26.81
C LEU A 38 -2.21 1.50 25.70
N VAL A 39 -2.46 0.23 26.02
CA VAL A 39 -2.93 -0.79 25.06
C VAL A 39 -4.26 -0.39 24.44
N GLU A 40 -5.22 0.01 25.27
CA GLU A 40 -6.58 0.31 24.83
C GLU A 40 -6.69 1.64 24.07
N ASN A 41 -5.92 2.67 24.47
CA ASN A 41 -6.16 4.04 24.01
C ASN A 41 -5.02 4.62 23.16
N CYS A 42 -3.84 4.00 23.15
CA CYS A 42 -2.64 4.58 22.53
C CYS A 42 -2.04 3.70 21.44
N LEU A 43 -1.92 2.38 21.66
CA LEU A 43 -1.09 1.51 20.81
C LEU A 43 -1.67 1.24 19.42
N GLU A 44 -2.97 1.42 19.21
CA GLU A 44 -3.60 1.33 17.86
C GLU A 44 -2.93 2.31 16.88
N CYS A 45 -2.59 3.52 17.33
CA CYS A 45 -2.04 4.60 16.52
C CYS A 45 -0.55 4.93 16.79
N HIS A 46 -0.03 4.54 17.96
CA HIS A 46 1.32 4.87 18.44
C HIS A 46 2.09 3.62 18.93
N GLY A 47 1.84 2.46 18.33
CA GLY A 47 2.50 1.19 18.62
C GLY A 47 3.40 0.71 17.49
N ALA A 48 3.80 -0.56 17.51
CA ALA A 48 4.65 -1.15 16.47
C ALA A 48 4.02 -1.14 15.07
N GLY A 49 2.69 -1.35 14.97
CA GLY A 49 1.98 -1.45 13.69
C GLY A 49 1.66 -0.09 13.03
N GLN A 50 1.52 0.98 13.82
CA GLN A 50 1.24 2.32 13.34
C GLN A 50 1.86 3.36 14.28
N GLN A 51 2.51 4.37 13.71
CA GLN A 51 3.28 5.40 14.42
C GLN A 51 2.90 6.80 13.93
N LYS A 52 1.70 7.29 14.29
CA LYS A 52 1.28 8.65 13.93
C LYS A 52 2.26 9.66 14.53
N ALA A 53 2.64 10.66 13.72
CA ALA A 53 3.67 11.65 14.06
C ALA A 53 5.01 11.03 14.52
N GLY A 54 5.33 9.80 14.09
CA GLY A 54 6.55 9.11 14.47
C GLY A 54 6.66 8.71 15.95
N LEU A 55 5.57 8.82 16.73
CA LEU A 55 5.56 8.57 18.17
C LEU A 55 5.32 7.08 18.50
N ARG A 56 6.08 6.56 19.48
CA ARG A 56 5.98 5.20 20.04
C ARG A 56 5.67 5.25 21.53
N LEU A 57 4.58 4.60 21.95
CA LEU A 57 4.14 4.53 23.36
C LEU A 57 4.14 3.09 23.92
N ASP A 58 4.57 2.11 23.13
CA ASP A 58 4.72 0.69 23.51
C ASP A 58 6.11 0.34 24.05
N THR A 59 7.03 1.31 24.11
CA THR A 59 8.36 1.14 24.71
C THR A 59 8.73 2.35 25.53
N ARG A 60 9.42 2.16 26.67
CA ARG A 60 9.93 3.28 27.47
C ARG A 60 10.86 4.19 26.68
N GLY A 61 11.71 3.61 25.84
CA GLY A 61 12.64 4.36 24.96
C GLY A 61 11.89 5.23 23.95
N GLY A 62 10.83 4.71 23.34
CA GLY A 62 9.97 5.46 22.41
C GLY A 62 9.25 6.64 23.06
N VAL A 63 8.72 6.44 24.28
CA VAL A 63 8.06 7.50 25.04
C VAL A 63 9.06 8.63 25.37
N LEU A 64 10.30 8.27 25.72
CA LEU A 64 11.36 9.24 26.02
C LEU A 64 11.90 9.93 24.77
N ALA A 65 12.00 9.24 23.64
CA ALA A 65 12.46 9.80 22.38
C ALA A 65 11.45 10.80 21.79
N GLY A 66 10.15 10.53 21.95
CA GLY A 66 9.09 11.37 21.41
C GLY A 66 8.85 11.16 19.91
N GLY A 67 8.23 12.15 19.27
CA GLY A 67 7.86 12.11 17.85
C GLY A 67 8.21 13.40 17.12
N GLU A 68 7.54 13.66 16.01
CA GLU A 68 7.72 14.87 15.18
C GLU A 68 7.41 16.17 15.94
N SER A 69 6.53 16.10 16.96
CA SER A 69 6.22 17.22 17.87
C SER A 69 7.26 17.43 18.98
N GLY A 70 8.31 16.60 19.06
CA GLY A 70 9.33 16.63 20.11
C GLY A 70 9.14 15.57 21.18
N THR A 71 9.83 15.74 22.32
CA THR A 71 9.86 14.81 23.44
C THR A 71 8.45 14.57 24.00
N SER A 72 8.00 13.31 24.02
CA SER A 72 6.64 12.98 24.45
C SER A 72 6.48 13.06 25.98
N ALA A 73 7.43 12.52 26.74
CA ALA A 73 7.40 12.67 28.19
C ALA A 73 8.81 12.85 28.79
N VAL A 74 8.90 13.75 29.77
CA VAL A 74 10.11 14.04 30.53
C VAL A 74 10.01 13.38 31.89
N ALA A 75 10.87 12.39 32.15
CA ALA A 75 10.87 11.62 33.39
C ALA A 75 10.91 12.54 34.62
N ARG A 76 10.01 12.30 35.58
CA ARG A 76 9.81 13.08 36.82
C ARG A 76 9.31 14.52 36.62
N LYS A 77 8.94 14.92 35.39
CA LYS A 77 8.44 16.26 35.08
C LYS A 77 7.16 16.20 34.25
N PRO A 78 6.01 15.85 34.85
CA PRO A 78 4.74 15.77 34.13
C PRO A 78 4.32 17.10 33.49
N GLY A 79 4.66 18.24 34.11
CA GLY A 79 4.34 19.57 33.56
C GLY A 79 5.13 19.94 32.30
N ASP A 80 6.27 19.30 32.07
CA ASP A 80 7.10 19.50 30.87
C ASP A 80 6.87 18.39 29.83
N SER A 81 5.80 17.58 29.98
CA SER A 81 5.56 16.39 29.17
C SER A 81 4.36 16.58 28.24
N LEU A 82 4.61 16.64 26.94
CA LEU A 82 3.58 16.79 25.90
C LEU A 82 2.50 15.70 25.96
N LEU A 83 2.86 14.48 26.38
CA LEU A 83 1.91 13.39 26.60
C LEU A 83 0.83 13.79 27.61
N ILE A 84 1.22 14.44 28.71
CA ILE A 84 0.30 14.83 29.78
C ILE A 84 -0.58 15.99 29.33
N GLU A 85 0.01 16.97 28.63
CA GLU A 85 -0.70 18.09 28.03
C GLU A 85 -1.77 17.62 27.02
N ALA A 86 -1.40 16.66 26.15
CA ALA A 86 -2.27 16.12 25.12
C ALA A 86 -3.45 15.29 25.69
N ILE A 87 -3.23 14.49 26.75
CA ILE A 87 -4.31 13.71 27.38
C ILE A 87 -5.23 14.54 28.28
N ARG A 88 -4.73 15.68 28.78
CA ARG A 88 -5.55 16.66 29.50
C ARG A 88 -6.36 17.56 28.57
N TYR A 89 -6.07 17.53 27.27
CA TYR A 89 -6.62 18.41 26.26
C TYR A 89 -6.24 19.88 26.50
N GLU A 90 -5.07 20.09 27.09
CA GLU A 90 -4.51 21.42 27.35
C GLU A 90 -3.64 21.91 26.17
N ALA A 91 -3.25 20.99 25.28
CA ALA A 91 -2.40 21.29 24.13
C ALA A 91 -3.16 21.98 22.99
N ASP A 92 -2.55 23.05 22.47
CA ASP A 92 -3.03 23.76 21.30
C ASP A 92 -2.79 22.94 20.02
N GLY A 93 -3.87 22.40 19.45
CA GLY A 93 -3.87 21.75 18.13
C GLY A 93 -3.68 20.23 18.13
N TYR A 94 -3.50 19.57 19.28
CA TYR A 94 -3.42 18.11 19.35
C TYR A 94 -3.98 17.55 20.67
N GLN A 95 -5.18 16.97 20.59
CA GLN A 95 -5.88 16.31 21.70
C GLN A 95 -5.84 14.79 21.51
N MET A 96 -5.50 14.04 22.56
CA MET A 96 -5.37 12.59 22.50
C MET A 96 -6.07 11.91 23.69
N PRO A 97 -6.83 10.81 23.49
CA PRO A 97 -7.15 10.16 22.22
C PRO A 97 -8.22 10.92 21.40
N PRO A 98 -8.18 10.90 20.06
CA PRO A 98 -9.14 11.64 19.23
C PRO A 98 -10.58 11.12 19.31
N LYS A 99 -10.77 9.87 19.77
CA LYS A 99 -12.09 9.23 19.91
C LYS A 99 -12.80 9.64 21.21
N GLY A 100 -12.15 10.36 22.12
CA GLY A 100 -12.71 10.82 23.39
C GLY A 100 -11.66 10.95 24.48
N LYS A 101 -11.86 11.90 25.40
CA LYS A 101 -10.93 12.16 26.51
C LYS A 101 -10.90 10.99 27.48
N LEU A 102 -9.72 10.66 28.00
CA LEU A 102 -9.55 9.65 29.04
C LEU A 102 -10.30 10.03 30.32
N SER A 103 -10.62 9.03 31.15
CA SER A 103 -11.16 9.29 32.49
C SER A 103 -10.15 10.04 33.36
N GLU A 104 -10.64 10.85 34.30
CA GLU A 104 -9.78 11.60 35.24
C GLU A 104 -8.85 10.67 36.04
N VAL A 105 -9.29 9.45 36.35
CA VAL A 105 -8.46 8.43 37.00
C VAL A 105 -7.30 7.99 36.12
N ALA A 106 -7.55 7.72 34.84
CA ALA A 106 -6.50 7.33 33.89
C ALA A 106 -5.49 8.46 33.65
N ILE A 107 -5.96 9.71 33.56
CA ILE A 107 -5.09 10.89 33.44
C ILE A 107 -4.22 11.03 34.70
N ALA A 108 -4.80 10.86 35.90
CA ALA A 108 -4.06 10.92 37.15
C ALA A 108 -3.01 9.80 37.25
N ASP A 109 -3.36 8.56 36.88
CA ASP A 109 -2.45 7.42 36.87
C ASP A 109 -1.28 7.65 35.88
N LEU A 110 -1.56 8.11 34.66
CA LEU A 110 -0.53 8.45 33.66
C LEU A 110 0.37 9.61 34.12
N THR A 111 -0.22 10.65 34.72
CA THR A 111 0.55 11.74 35.34
C THR A 111 1.48 11.19 36.42
N LYS A 112 0.96 10.32 37.29
CA LYS A 112 1.73 9.70 38.37
C LYS A 112 2.86 8.83 37.85
N TRP A 113 2.62 8.10 36.78
CA TRP A 113 3.63 7.28 36.13
C TRP A 113 4.80 8.11 35.60
N VAL A 114 4.55 9.28 34.99
CA VAL A 114 5.61 10.21 34.57
C VAL A 114 6.36 10.78 35.77
N GLU A 115 5.66 11.15 36.86
CA GLU A 115 6.28 11.60 38.11
C GLU A 115 7.26 10.57 38.70
N LEU A 116 6.92 9.28 38.64
CA LEU A 116 7.75 8.18 39.13
C LEU A 116 8.99 7.91 38.24
N GLY A 117 9.14 8.64 37.13
CA GLY A 117 10.25 8.47 36.19
C GLY A 117 9.99 7.40 35.12
N MET A 118 8.70 7.12 34.87
CA MET A 118 8.20 6.10 33.94
C MET A 118 8.77 4.71 34.22
N PRO A 119 8.41 4.10 35.36
CA PRO A 119 8.69 2.69 35.62
C PRO A 119 8.23 1.81 34.46
N TRP A 120 9.10 0.90 34.04
CA TRP A 120 8.84 -0.05 32.96
C TRP A 120 9.56 -1.36 33.27
N PRO A 121 8.92 -2.53 33.09
CA PRO A 121 9.52 -3.82 33.39
C PRO A 121 10.74 -4.09 32.51
N ALA A 122 11.82 -4.56 33.13
CA ALA A 122 13.03 -4.96 32.43
C ALA A 122 12.74 -6.20 31.56
N GLY A 123 13.20 -6.20 30.30
CA GLY A 123 12.98 -7.29 29.35
C GLY A 123 11.82 -7.06 28.37
N ASP A 124 10.92 -6.12 28.66
CA ASP A 124 9.86 -5.67 27.73
C ASP A 124 10.36 -4.55 26.84
N VAL A 125 11.42 -4.86 26.09
CA VAL A 125 11.82 -4.07 24.92
C VAL A 125 11.24 -4.80 23.70
N PRO A 126 10.04 -4.44 23.20
CA PRO A 126 9.75 -4.64 21.79
C PRO A 126 10.95 -4.13 21.02
N ALA A 127 11.58 -5.02 20.23
CA ALA A 127 12.85 -4.77 19.54
C ALA A 127 12.96 -3.32 19.05
N GLU A 128 14.10 -2.67 19.34
CA GLU A 128 14.40 -1.26 19.04
C GLU A 128 13.67 -0.77 17.80
N GLY A 129 12.55 -0.09 18.06
CA GLY A 129 11.57 0.28 17.06
C GLY A 129 11.52 1.78 16.85
N GLY A 130 12.68 2.43 16.77
CA GLY A 130 12.79 3.53 15.81
C GLY A 130 12.46 2.98 14.42
N LYS A 131 12.18 3.83 13.44
CA LYS A 131 12.06 3.39 12.04
C LYS A 131 13.41 2.80 11.57
N THR A 132 13.73 1.58 11.97
CA THR A 132 14.40 0.67 11.07
C THR A 132 13.33 0.42 10.03
N GLU A 133 13.56 0.89 8.80
CA GLU A 133 12.95 0.21 7.67
C GLU A 133 13.07 -1.28 7.97
N ALA A 134 11.95 -2.00 8.04
CA ALA A 134 11.95 -3.43 8.37
C ALA A 134 13.14 -4.04 7.66
N ALA A 135 14.14 -4.49 8.44
CA ALA A 135 15.47 -4.78 7.93
C ALA A 135 15.32 -5.53 6.62
N PHE A 136 15.95 -5.04 5.54
CA PHE A 136 15.68 -5.51 4.18
C PHE A 136 15.85 -7.03 4.10
N ASP A 137 14.74 -7.74 4.30
CA ASP A 137 14.73 -9.19 4.39
C ASP A 137 14.67 -9.72 2.98
N PHE A 138 15.87 -9.79 2.39
CA PHE A 138 16.05 -10.33 1.05
C PHE A 138 15.50 -11.75 0.95
N LYS A 139 15.59 -12.57 2.01
CA LYS A 139 15.10 -13.95 2.00
C LYS A 139 13.57 -14.01 1.96
N ALA A 140 12.88 -13.17 2.73
CA ALA A 140 11.41 -13.10 2.68
C ALA A 140 10.94 -12.53 1.34
N ARG A 141 11.57 -11.45 0.86
CA ARG A 141 11.19 -10.83 -0.42
C ARG A 141 11.50 -11.72 -1.61
N ALA A 142 12.59 -12.48 -1.60
CA ALA A 142 12.90 -13.44 -2.65
C ALA A 142 11.77 -14.46 -2.85
N LYS A 143 10.93 -14.73 -1.83
CA LYS A 143 9.75 -15.62 -1.94
C LYS A 143 8.54 -14.98 -2.62
N HIS A 144 8.56 -13.67 -2.91
CA HIS A 144 7.48 -13.01 -3.63
C HIS A 144 7.29 -13.66 -5.02
N TRP A 145 6.05 -13.85 -5.42
CA TRP A 145 5.69 -14.64 -6.61
C TRP A 145 6.40 -14.15 -7.90
N SER A 146 6.66 -12.85 -8.01
CA SER A 146 7.34 -12.24 -9.17
C SER A 146 8.83 -12.54 -9.26
N PHE A 147 9.46 -12.97 -8.16
CA PHE A 147 10.88 -13.37 -8.12
C PHE A 147 11.07 -14.88 -8.12
N GLN A 148 9.98 -15.65 -8.11
CA GLN A 148 10.05 -17.09 -8.27
C GLN A 148 10.22 -17.46 -9.75
N PRO A 149 10.93 -18.55 -10.07
CA PRO A 149 10.97 -19.06 -11.43
C PRO A 149 9.56 -19.29 -11.98
N ILE A 150 9.35 -18.96 -13.25
CA ILE A 150 8.07 -19.25 -13.92
C ILE A 150 7.98 -20.77 -14.09
N VAL A 151 7.02 -21.38 -13.39
CA VAL A 151 6.71 -22.81 -13.52
C VAL A 151 5.47 -22.96 -14.38
N ARG A 152 5.54 -23.84 -15.39
CA ARG A 152 4.37 -24.15 -16.22
C ARG A 152 3.36 -24.94 -15.39
N SER A 153 2.18 -24.37 -15.19
CA SER A 153 1.09 -25.05 -14.48
C SER A 153 0.49 -26.15 -15.35
N GLU A 154 0.10 -27.25 -14.73
CA GLU A 154 -0.67 -28.30 -15.39
C GLU A 154 -2.10 -27.81 -15.64
N THR A 155 -2.64 -28.15 -16.81
CA THR A 155 -4.02 -27.80 -17.17
C THR A 155 -5.00 -28.64 -16.35
N PRO A 156 -5.94 -28.04 -15.60
CA PRO A 156 -6.90 -28.79 -14.80
C PRO A 156 -7.79 -29.68 -15.66
N ALA A 157 -8.14 -30.85 -15.14
CA ALA A 157 -9.23 -31.64 -15.70
C ALA A 157 -10.57 -30.96 -15.42
N VAL A 158 -11.41 -30.87 -16.45
CA VAL A 158 -12.75 -30.25 -16.41
C VAL A 158 -13.78 -31.22 -16.97
N LYS A 159 -15.03 -31.13 -16.52
CA LYS A 159 -16.12 -32.00 -16.96
C LYS A 159 -16.57 -31.65 -18.38
N ASP A 160 -16.72 -30.36 -18.68
CA ASP A 160 -17.08 -29.88 -20.02
C ASP A 160 -15.86 -29.38 -20.81
N ALA A 161 -15.11 -30.32 -21.36
CA ALA A 161 -13.97 -29.99 -22.22
C ALA A 161 -14.37 -29.32 -23.54
N THR A 162 -15.66 -29.36 -23.93
CA THR A 162 -16.11 -28.78 -25.21
C THR A 162 -16.32 -27.27 -25.13
N TRP A 163 -16.59 -26.74 -23.93
CA TRP A 163 -16.66 -25.29 -23.69
C TRP A 163 -15.28 -24.63 -23.73
N ALA A 164 -14.23 -25.32 -23.29
CA ALA A 164 -12.88 -24.81 -23.24
C ALA A 164 -12.25 -24.68 -24.65
N LYS A 165 -12.10 -23.45 -25.15
CA LYS A 165 -11.54 -23.13 -26.47
C LYS A 165 -10.07 -22.73 -26.42
N THR A 166 -9.60 -22.20 -25.28
CA THR A 166 -8.23 -21.74 -25.08
C THR A 166 -7.57 -22.46 -23.89
N PRO A 167 -6.23 -22.48 -23.80
CA PRO A 167 -5.53 -23.09 -22.67
C PRO A 167 -5.84 -22.49 -21.30
N ILE A 168 -6.43 -21.28 -21.24
CA ILE A 168 -6.81 -20.60 -20.00
C ILE A 168 -8.20 -21.06 -19.53
N ASP A 169 -9.08 -21.45 -20.46
CA ASP A 169 -10.48 -21.77 -20.17
C ASP A 169 -10.65 -22.91 -19.15
N PRO A 170 -9.84 -24.00 -19.17
CA PRO A 170 -9.93 -25.06 -18.15
C PRO A 170 -9.64 -24.56 -16.73
N PHE A 171 -8.79 -23.54 -16.55
CA PHE A 171 -8.52 -22.97 -15.24
C PHE A 171 -9.74 -22.21 -14.68
N ILE A 172 -10.49 -21.54 -15.55
CA ILE A 172 -11.73 -20.83 -15.18
C ILE A 172 -12.83 -21.86 -14.92
N LEU A 173 -13.04 -22.79 -15.85
CA LEU A 173 -14.09 -23.79 -15.77
C LEU A 173 -13.91 -24.71 -14.56
N SER A 174 -12.68 -25.14 -14.25
CA SER A 174 -12.40 -25.94 -13.06
C SER A 174 -12.84 -25.24 -11.76
N LYS A 175 -12.65 -23.91 -11.68
CA LYS A 175 -13.11 -23.12 -10.53
C LYS A 175 -14.63 -22.97 -10.48
N LEU A 176 -15.27 -22.77 -11.64
CA LEU A 176 -16.73 -22.73 -11.74
C LEU A 176 -17.37 -24.06 -11.34
N GLU A 177 -16.85 -25.18 -11.86
CA GLU A 177 -17.33 -26.54 -11.55
C GLU A 177 -17.16 -26.89 -10.07
N ALA A 178 -16.02 -26.52 -9.46
CA ALA A 178 -15.79 -26.72 -8.02
C ALA A 178 -16.70 -25.87 -7.15
N ALA A 179 -17.14 -24.70 -7.66
CA ALA A 179 -18.10 -23.82 -7.01
C ALA A 179 -19.56 -24.15 -7.38
N GLU A 180 -19.80 -25.19 -8.18
CA GLU A 180 -21.13 -25.58 -8.68
C GLU A 180 -21.84 -24.45 -9.46
N LEU A 181 -21.07 -23.57 -10.09
CA LEU A 181 -21.59 -22.47 -10.90
C LEU A 181 -21.55 -22.81 -12.39
N PRO A 182 -22.62 -22.53 -13.15
CA PRO A 182 -22.60 -22.68 -14.60
C PRO A 182 -21.76 -21.58 -15.24
N HIS A 183 -21.15 -21.88 -16.40
CA HIS A 183 -20.58 -20.84 -17.25
C HIS A 183 -21.71 -20.03 -17.94
N ALA A 184 -21.42 -18.79 -18.30
CA ALA A 184 -22.35 -17.98 -19.08
C ALA A 184 -22.54 -18.58 -20.49
N SER A 185 -23.73 -18.42 -21.06
CA SER A 185 -23.97 -18.70 -22.48
C SER A 185 -23.26 -17.67 -23.35
N GLU A 186 -22.91 -18.08 -24.57
CA GLU A 186 -22.34 -17.15 -25.53
C GLU A 186 -23.32 -16.00 -25.84
N ALA A 187 -22.80 -14.77 -25.86
CA ALA A 187 -23.64 -13.61 -26.09
C ALA A 187 -24.20 -13.59 -27.52
N ALA A 188 -25.39 -12.99 -27.69
CA ALA A 188 -26.01 -12.83 -29.00
C ALA A 188 -25.04 -12.18 -30.02
N PRO A 189 -25.06 -12.58 -31.31
CA PRO A 189 -24.07 -12.13 -32.29
C PRO A 189 -23.87 -10.61 -32.33
N LEU A 190 -24.96 -9.84 -32.39
CA LEU A 190 -24.90 -8.37 -32.41
C LEU A 190 -24.29 -7.78 -31.12
N ALA A 191 -24.58 -8.38 -29.96
CA ALA A 191 -24.01 -7.95 -28.70
C ALA A 191 -22.49 -8.20 -28.66
N ARG A 192 -22.02 -9.32 -29.21
CA ARG A 192 -20.59 -9.63 -29.35
C ARG A 192 -19.89 -8.62 -30.27
N LEU A 193 -20.44 -8.36 -31.45
CA LEU A 193 -19.89 -7.36 -32.38
C LEU A 193 -19.81 -5.98 -31.74
N ARG A 194 -20.89 -5.53 -31.06
CA ARG A 194 -20.92 -4.24 -30.40
C ARG A 194 -19.86 -4.10 -29.32
N ARG A 195 -19.68 -5.12 -28.47
CA ARG A 195 -18.64 -5.14 -27.44
C ARG A 195 -17.26 -5.06 -28.07
N LEU A 196 -16.99 -5.91 -29.06
CA LEU A 196 -15.73 -5.91 -29.79
C LEU A 196 -15.39 -4.52 -30.36
N ALA A 197 -16.34 -3.91 -31.09
CA ALA A 197 -16.12 -2.59 -31.69
C ALA A 197 -15.83 -1.52 -30.63
N ILE A 198 -16.63 -1.44 -29.56
CA ILE A 198 -16.47 -0.43 -28.52
C ILE A 198 -15.19 -0.64 -27.71
N ASP A 199 -14.88 -1.88 -27.36
CA ASP A 199 -13.70 -2.20 -26.54
C ASP A 199 -12.42 -1.91 -27.32
N VAL A 200 -12.39 -2.26 -28.61
CA VAL A 200 -11.19 -2.11 -29.47
C VAL A 200 -11.04 -0.69 -30.02
N THR A 201 -12.12 -0.06 -30.47
CA THR A 201 -12.08 1.23 -31.19
C THR A 201 -12.71 2.39 -30.43
N GLY A 202 -13.52 2.11 -29.40
CA GLY A 202 -14.27 3.14 -28.68
C GLY A 202 -15.55 3.59 -29.38
N LEU A 203 -15.85 3.03 -30.56
CA LEU A 203 -16.99 3.38 -31.37
C LEU A 203 -17.95 2.18 -31.51
N PRO A 204 -19.26 2.42 -31.64
CA PRO A 204 -20.21 1.36 -31.99
C PRO A 204 -19.98 0.91 -33.46
N PRO A 205 -20.36 -0.33 -33.81
CA PRO A 205 -20.28 -0.80 -35.19
C PRO A 205 -21.26 -0.02 -36.07
N THR A 206 -20.89 0.19 -37.34
CA THR A 206 -21.76 0.85 -38.31
C THR A 206 -22.90 -0.06 -38.78
N ALA A 207 -23.96 0.52 -39.37
CA ALA A 207 -25.06 -0.27 -39.93
C ALA A 207 -24.59 -1.26 -41.02
N THR A 208 -23.63 -0.84 -41.84
CA THR A 208 -23.01 -1.69 -42.86
C THR A 208 -22.23 -2.84 -42.23
N GLU A 209 -21.42 -2.57 -41.21
CA GLU A 209 -20.67 -3.62 -40.51
C GLU A 209 -21.59 -4.63 -39.83
N ILE A 210 -22.71 -4.19 -39.26
CA ILE A 210 -23.72 -5.09 -38.69
C ILE A 210 -24.28 -6.02 -39.76
N ALA A 211 -24.65 -5.47 -40.93
CA ALA A 211 -25.18 -6.27 -42.03
C ALA A 211 -24.14 -7.26 -42.58
N GLU A 212 -22.89 -6.82 -42.75
CA GLU A 212 -21.77 -7.69 -43.16
C GLU A 212 -21.52 -8.81 -42.15
N PHE A 213 -21.50 -8.50 -40.86
CA PHE A 213 -21.28 -9.48 -39.78
C PHE A 213 -22.41 -10.52 -39.73
N GLN A 214 -23.66 -10.11 -39.93
CA GLN A 214 -24.80 -11.01 -39.96
C GLN A 214 -24.78 -11.94 -41.18
N ALA A 215 -24.22 -11.49 -42.30
CA ALA A 215 -24.09 -12.27 -43.53
C ALA A 215 -22.81 -13.14 -43.58
N ASP A 216 -21.91 -12.98 -42.61
CA ASP A 216 -20.61 -13.64 -42.59
C ASP A 216 -20.70 -15.10 -42.11
N VAL A 217 -20.72 -16.03 -43.07
CA VAL A 217 -20.82 -17.48 -42.84
C VAL A 217 -19.46 -18.19 -42.81
N ARG A 218 -18.35 -17.44 -42.78
CA ARG A 218 -17.01 -18.05 -42.74
C ARG A 218 -16.81 -18.86 -41.45
N PRO A 219 -16.12 -20.01 -41.49
CA PRO A 219 -15.79 -20.78 -40.28
C PRO A 219 -14.99 -19.97 -39.25
N ASP A 220 -14.23 -18.98 -39.68
CA ASP A 220 -13.39 -18.10 -38.87
C ASP A 220 -13.91 -16.65 -38.78
N ALA A 221 -15.20 -16.42 -39.09
CA ALA A 221 -15.82 -15.08 -39.12
C ALA A 221 -15.46 -14.24 -37.89
N TRP A 222 -15.58 -14.80 -36.68
CA TRP A 222 -15.25 -14.07 -35.45
C TRP A 222 -13.80 -13.57 -35.42
N LYS A 223 -12.83 -14.41 -35.79
CA LYS A 223 -11.42 -14.03 -35.85
C LYS A 223 -11.21 -12.92 -36.87
N HIS A 224 -11.82 -13.04 -38.05
CA HIS A 224 -11.74 -12.01 -39.07
C HIS A 224 -12.25 -10.65 -38.59
N TRP A 225 -13.36 -10.60 -37.84
CA TRP A 225 -13.88 -9.36 -37.27
C TRP A 225 -12.99 -8.77 -36.18
N VAL A 226 -12.40 -9.62 -35.33
CA VAL A 226 -11.39 -9.19 -34.36
C VAL A 226 -10.19 -8.56 -35.07
N ASP A 227 -9.64 -9.24 -36.06
CA ASP A 227 -8.50 -8.74 -36.84
C ASP A 227 -8.86 -7.45 -37.59
N ARG A 228 -10.08 -7.32 -38.13
CA ARG A 228 -10.55 -6.10 -38.80
C ARG A 228 -10.54 -4.90 -37.87
N TYR A 229 -11.05 -5.04 -36.64
CA TYR A 229 -11.06 -3.92 -35.69
C TYR A 229 -9.68 -3.59 -35.13
N LEU A 230 -8.84 -4.61 -34.87
CA LEU A 230 -7.46 -4.41 -34.40
C LEU A 230 -6.59 -3.70 -35.45
N ASN A 231 -6.84 -3.95 -36.74
CA ASN A 231 -6.14 -3.28 -37.84
C ASN A 231 -6.77 -1.93 -38.24
N SER A 232 -7.78 -1.45 -37.52
CA SER A 232 -8.41 -0.16 -37.82
C SER A 232 -7.59 0.99 -37.23
N PRO A 233 -7.53 2.18 -37.86
CA PRO A 233 -6.83 3.34 -37.30
C PRO A 233 -7.33 3.72 -35.89
N GLN A 234 -8.62 3.50 -35.63
CA GLN A 234 -9.28 3.82 -34.37
C GLN A 234 -8.80 2.93 -33.21
N TYR A 235 -8.24 1.75 -33.48
CA TYR A 235 -7.58 0.95 -32.45
C TYR A 235 -6.44 1.74 -31.80
N GLY A 236 -5.53 2.30 -32.60
CA GLY A 236 -4.44 3.13 -32.09
C GLY A 236 -4.92 4.37 -31.36
N GLU A 237 -5.96 5.05 -31.85
CA GLU A 237 -6.60 6.19 -31.18
C GLU A 237 -7.19 5.79 -29.82
N ARG A 238 -7.86 4.63 -29.74
CA ARG A 238 -8.46 4.11 -28.51
C ARG A 238 -7.40 3.76 -27.47
N PHE A 239 -6.37 3.01 -27.88
CA PHE A 239 -5.38 2.42 -26.98
C PHE A 239 -4.29 3.40 -26.58
N ALA A 240 -3.92 4.34 -27.45
CA ALA A 240 -2.98 5.42 -27.10
C ALA A 240 -3.45 6.23 -25.88
N ARG A 241 -4.78 6.36 -25.69
CA ARG A 241 -5.34 7.09 -24.53
C ARG A 241 -4.87 6.53 -23.20
N HIS A 242 -4.73 5.22 -23.06
CA HIS A 242 -4.29 4.63 -21.79
C HIS A 242 -2.88 5.10 -21.38
N TRP A 243 -2.01 5.33 -22.36
CA TRP A 243 -0.68 5.87 -22.12
C TRP A 243 -0.70 7.38 -21.89
N MET A 244 -1.53 8.10 -22.65
CA MET A 244 -1.78 9.52 -22.44
C MET A 244 -2.31 9.81 -21.03
N ASP A 245 -3.22 8.97 -20.51
CA ASP A 245 -3.78 9.08 -19.16
C ASP A 245 -2.69 8.92 -18.08
N LEU A 246 -1.78 7.96 -18.25
CA LEU A 246 -0.65 7.73 -17.33
C LEU A 246 0.26 8.95 -17.23
N THR A 247 0.50 9.63 -18.35
CA THR A 247 1.33 10.85 -18.39
C THR A 247 0.54 12.12 -18.12
N ARG A 248 -0.77 12.03 -17.86
CA ARG A 248 -1.68 13.17 -17.72
C ARG A 248 -1.59 14.12 -18.91
N TYR A 249 -1.56 13.54 -20.11
CA TYR A 249 -1.49 14.29 -21.34
C TYR A 249 -2.68 15.24 -21.45
N ALA A 250 -2.38 16.49 -21.80
CA ALA A 250 -3.34 17.51 -22.15
C ALA A 250 -2.74 18.40 -23.23
N GLU A 251 -3.58 19.00 -24.07
CA GLU A 251 -3.15 20.01 -25.04
C GLU A 251 -3.11 21.41 -24.41
N THR A 252 -3.69 21.57 -23.22
CA THR A 252 -3.72 22.81 -22.44
C THR A 252 -3.43 22.53 -20.96
N HIS A 253 -3.08 23.56 -20.21
CA HIS A 253 -2.80 23.43 -18.77
C HIS A 253 -4.06 23.17 -17.92
N GLY A 254 -5.26 23.47 -18.44
CA GLY A 254 -6.50 23.48 -17.66
C GLY A 254 -6.49 24.59 -16.58
N HIS A 255 -7.67 24.91 -16.03
CA HIS A 255 -7.92 26.00 -15.05
C HIS A 255 -8.21 27.39 -15.68
N GLU A 256 -8.57 28.37 -14.84
CA GLU A 256 -9.06 29.73 -15.19
C GLU A 256 -8.27 30.48 -16.27
N PHE A 257 -7.01 30.10 -16.51
CA PHE A 257 -6.23 30.55 -17.65
C PHE A 257 -5.75 29.33 -18.46
N ASP A 258 -6.60 28.87 -19.38
CA ASP A 258 -6.39 27.64 -20.16
C ASP A 258 -5.42 27.89 -21.32
N TYR A 259 -4.12 27.91 -21.01
CA TYR A 259 -3.07 28.09 -22.01
C TYR A 259 -2.74 26.77 -22.71
N GLU A 260 -2.53 26.84 -24.03
CA GLU A 260 -2.00 25.72 -24.82
C GLU A 260 -0.61 25.31 -24.32
N ILE A 261 -0.35 24.00 -24.28
CA ILE A 261 0.97 23.44 -24.03
C ILE A 261 1.62 23.20 -25.40
N PRO A 262 2.65 23.99 -25.79
CA PRO A 262 3.23 23.88 -27.11
C PRO A 262 3.84 22.50 -27.35
N GLN A 263 3.68 21.98 -28.58
CA GLN A 263 4.33 20.74 -29.04
C GLN A 263 4.02 19.48 -28.20
N THR A 264 2.82 19.39 -27.63
CA THR A 264 2.35 18.16 -26.97
C THR A 264 1.81 17.13 -27.97
N TRP A 265 1.10 17.57 -29.01
CA TRP A 265 0.51 16.70 -30.04
C TRP A 265 1.45 15.69 -30.71
N PRO A 266 2.77 15.94 -30.91
CA PRO A 266 3.66 14.93 -31.49
C PRO A 266 3.77 13.66 -30.63
N TYR A 267 3.62 13.77 -29.30
CA TYR A 267 3.60 12.62 -28.40
C TYR A 267 2.33 11.77 -28.59
N ARG A 268 1.16 12.42 -28.65
CA ARG A 268 -0.11 11.75 -28.99
C ARG A 268 0.02 11.01 -30.31
N ASP A 269 0.46 11.70 -31.35
CA ASP A 269 0.53 11.13 -32.70
C ASP A 269 1.57 10.00 -32.78
N TYR A 270 2.68 10.11 -32.04
CA TYR A 270 3.65 9.02 -31.88
C TYR A 270 3.01 7.77 -31.26
N LEU A 271 2.26 7.92 -30.17
CA LEU A 271 1.58 6.80 -29.53
C LEU A 271 0.59 6.14 -30.49
N ILE A 272 -0.27 6.93 -31.15
CA ILE A 272 -1.26 6.42 -32.11
C ILE A 272 -0.56 5.63 -33.22
N ARG A 273 0.50 6.19 -33.82
CA ARG A 273 1.27 5.48 -34.86
C ARG A 273 1.92 4.19 -34.35
N SER A 274 2.39 4.17 -33.10
CA SER A 274 3.03 2.99 -32.50
C SER A 274 2.07 1.82 -32.30
N PHE A 275 0.77 2.09 -32.10
CA PHE A 275 -0.25 1.04 -32.03
C PHE A 275 -0.76 0.58 -33.39
N ASN A 276 -0.66 1.42 -34.41
CA ASN A 276 -1.14 1.14 -35.77
C ASN A 276 -0.05 0.60 -36.70
N SER A 277 1.17 0.34 -36.20
CA SER A 277 2.33 -0.13 -36.98
C SER A 277 2.55 -1.63 -36.92
#